data_AF-A0A0B0PFH5-F1
#
_entry.id   AF-A0A0B0PFH5-F1
#
_cell.length_a   1.000
_cell.length_b   1.000
_cell.length_c   1.000
_cell.angle_alpha   90.00
_cell.angle_beta   90.00
_cell.angle_gamma   90.00
#
_symmetry.space_group_name_H-M   'P 1'
#
loop_
_entity.id
_entity.type
_entity.pdbx_description
1 polymer ?
#
loop_
_entity_poly.entity_id
_entity_poly.type
_entity_poly.pdbx_seq_one_letter_code
_entity_poly.pdbx_strand_id
1 'polypeptide(L)' 'MSDAHTWTWLWRYNLSLNNWSVKAIRRKTTGTGRMRYLRHVPRRFKTGFREGTEAAPRKKVAAVSA' A
#
# COMPACT_ATOMS: atom_id res chain seq x y z
N MET A 1 -40.67 22.98 11.90
CA MET A 1 -39.76 22.93 10.74
C MET A 1 -38.38 22.65 11.33
N SER A 2 -38.09 21.38 11.57
CA SER A 2 -36.87 20.93 12.24
C SER A 2 -36.06 20.16 11.20
N ASP A 3 -34.90 20.69 10.88
CA ASP A 3 -34.14 20.37 9.67
C ASP A 3 -33.74 18.89 9.57
N ALA A 4 -34.30 18.22 8.57
CA ALA A 4 -34.07 16.81 8.23
C ALA A 4 -32.69 16.57 7.56
N HIS A 5 -31.62 17.20 8.05
CA HIS A 5 -30.31 17.24 7.36
C HIS A 5 -29.10 16.78 8.20
N THR A 6 -29.29 16.33 9.45
CA THR A 6 -28.17 15.88 10.32
C THR A 6 -28.03 14.36 10.48
N TRP A 7 -28.94 13.55 9.92
CA TRP A 7 -28.91 12.09 10.08
C TRP A 7 -28.42 11.30 8.84
N THR A 8 -28.13 11.96 7.72
CA THR A 8 -27.69 11.28 6.48
C THR A 8 -26.17 11.02 6.40
N TRP A 9 -25.38 11.50 7.35
CA TRP A 9 -23.91 11.40 7.30
C TRP A 9 -23.30 10.24 8.12
N LEU A 10 -24.05 9.61 9.02
CA LEU A 10 -23.54 8.51 9.87
C LEU A 10 -23.93 7.09 9.38
N TRP A 11 -24.57 6.95 8.22
CA TRP A 11 -24.97 5.65 7.66
C TRP A 11 -24.14 5.20 6.43
N ARG A 12 -22.91 5.71 6.28
CA ARG A 12 -22.02 5.35 5.15
C ARG A 12 -20.82 4.48 5.54
N TYR A 13 -20.55 4.31 6.83
CA TYR A 13 -19.33 3.65 7.32
C TYR A 13 -19.60 2.35 8.08
N ASN A 14 -20.55 1.54 7.64
CA ASN A 14 -20.62 0.15 8.08
C ASN A 14 -20.72 -0.77 6.87
N LEU A 15 -19.54 -1.17 6.39
CA LEU A 15 -19.38 -2.07 5.26
C LEU A 15 -19.76 -3.47 5.73
N SER A 16 -21.01 -3.86 5.50
CA SER A 16 -21.51 -5.22 5.75
C SER A 16 -20.60 -6.27 5.08
N LEU A 17 -19.82 -6.99 5.88
CA LEU A 17 -18.93 -8.07 5.47
C LEU A 17 -19.55 -9.41 5.91
N ASN A 18 -20.52 -9.89 5.14
CA ASN A 18 -21.08 -11.23 5.35
C ASN A 18 -20.09 -12.29 4.82
N ASN A 19 -19.80 -13.32 5.62
CA ASN A 19 -18.88 -14.42 5.27
C ASN A 19 -19.32 -15.20 4.00
N TRP A 20 -20.59 -15.06 3.60
CA TRP A 20 -21.14 -15.65 2.38
C TRP A 20 -20.63 -14.99 1.08
N SER A 21 -19.97 -13.83 1.14
CA SER A 21 -19.49 -13.11 -0.05
C SER A 21 -17.98 -12.84 0.00
N VAL A 22 -17.18 -13.91 0.08
CA VAL A 22 -15.70 -13.87 0.09
C VAL A 22 -15.12 -13.05 -1.09
N LYS A 23 -15.75 -13.09 -2.27
CA LYS A 23 -15.32 -12.32 -3.46
C LYS A 23 -15.45 -10.81 -3.25
N ALA A 24 -16.52 -10.36 -2.60
CA ALA A 24 -16.71 -8.95 -2.28
C ALA A 24 -15.70 -8.49 -1.22
N ILE A 25 -15.39 -9.35 -0.24
CA ILE A 25 -14.36 -9.12 0.76
C ILE A 25 -12.99 -8.93 0.07
N ARG A 26 -12.55 -9.87 -0.79
CA ARG A 26 -11.27 -9.80 -1.51
C ARG A 26 -11.09 -8.56 -2.41
N ARG A 27 -12.19 -7.99 -2.91
CA ARG A 27 -12.14 -6.76 -3.72
C ARG A 27 -11.95 -5.50 -2.88
N LYS A 28 -12.37 -5.53 -1.61
CA LYS A 28 -12.32 -4.40 -0.69
C LYS A 28 -11.17 -4.50 0.32
N THR A 29 -10.53 -5.66 0.44
CA THR A 29 -9.38 -5.86 1.35
C THR A 29 -8.20 -4.97 0.96
N THR A 30 -7.54 -4.42 1.99
CA THR A 30 -6.25 -3.75 1.86
C THR A 30 -5.25 -4.65 1.15
N GLY A 31 -4.48 -4.12 0.19
CA GLY A 31 -3.65 -4.95 -0.70
C GLY A 31 -4.02 -4.80 -2.17
N THR A 32 -5.27 -4.44 -2.47
CA THR A 32 -5.78 -4.32 -3.83
C THR A 32 -5.77 -2.85 -4.28
N GLY A 33 -5.09 -2.54 -5.40
CA GLY A 33 -5.08 -1.22 -6.02
C GLY A 33 -3.74 -0.46 -5.89
N ARG A 34 -3.80 0.88 -5.94
CA ARG A 34 -2.62 1.76 -6.04
C ARG A 34 -2.05 2.10 -4.66
N MET A 35 -1.56 1.10 -3.93
CA MET A 35 -0.87 1.25 -2.63
C MET A 35 0.45 2.02 -2.75
N ARG A 36 0.40 3.31 -3.08
CA ARG A 36 1.55 4.15 -3.42
C ARG A 36 2.63 4.12 -2.33
N TYR A 37 2.23 4.17 -1.06
CA TYR A 37 3.17 4.11 0.06
C TYR A 37 3.52 2.67 0.44
N LEU A 38 2.51 1.87 0.80
CA LEU A 38 2.69 0.51 1.32
C LEU A 38 3.38 -0.46 0.33
N ARG A 39 3.37 -0.18 -0.97
CA ARG A 39 4.11 -0.99 -1.97
C ARG A 39 5.63 -0.93 -1.76
N HIS A 40 6.16 0.21 -1.35
CA HIS A 40 7.61 0.40 -1.19
C HIS A 40 8.09 0.06 0.21
N VAL A 41 7.19 -0.01 1.17
CA VAL A 41 7.50 -0.30 2.58
C VAL A 41 8.20 -1.66 2.75
N PRO A 42 7.73 -2.79 2.20
CA PRO A 42 8.45 -4.07 2.29
C PRO A 42 9.85 -4.04 1.67
N ARG A 43 10.05 -3.23 0.61
CA ARG A 43 11.37 -3.05 0.00
C ARG A 43 12.30 -2.26 0.92
N ARG A 44 11.81 -1.19 1.55
CA ARG A 44 12.56 -0.38 2.53
C ARG A 44 12.88 -1.15 3.81
N PHE A 45 11.97 -2.02 4.28
CA PHE A 45 12.22 -2.92 5.41
C PHE A 45 13.45 -3.80 5.17
N LYS A 46 13.57 -4.40 3.97
CA LYS A 46 14.73 -5.24 3.62
C LYS A 46 16.05 -4.46 3.58
N THR A 47 16.01 -3.17 3.28
CA THR A 47 17.18 -2.29 3.25
C THR A 47 17.37 -1.49 4.54
N GLY A 48 16.60 -1.79 5.60
CA GLY A 48 16.71 -1.15 6.91
C GLY A 48 16.38 0.35 6.92
N PHE A 49 15.51 0.81 6.02
CA PHE A 49 15.12 2.24 5.90
C PHE A 49 16.30 3.21 5.79
N ARG A 50 17.40 2.78 5.17
CA ARG A 50 18.53 3.66 4.87
C ARG A 50 18.07 4.79 3.95
N GLU A 51 18.24 6.03 4.40
CA GLU A 51 18.03 7.25 3.60
C GLU A 51 19.39 7.93 3.38
N GLY A 52 19.59 8.56 2.21
CA GLY A 52 20.80 9.34 1.91
C GLY A 52 22.09 8.55 1.60
N THR A 53 22.02 7.24 1.35
CA THR A 53 23.20 6.48 0.91
C THR A 53 23.33 6.50 -0.60
N GLU A 54 24.31 7.22 -1.14
CA GLU A 54 24.67 7.15 -2.55
C GLU A 54 25.31 5.79 -2.86
N ALA A 55 24.85 5.11 -3.90
CA ALA A 55 25.43 3.86 -4.33
C ALA A 55 26.86 4.13 -4.83
N ALA A 56 27.86 3.53 -4.18
CA ALA A 56 29.25 3.67 -4.60
C ALA A 56 29.39 3.29 -6.09
N PRO A 57 30.09 4.10 -6.90
CA PRO A 57 30.23 3.84 -8.33
C PRO A 57 30.84 2.46 -8.54
N ARG A 58 30.17 1.64 -9.36
CA ARG A 58 30.63 0.27 -9.67
C ARG A 58 31.97 0.37 -10.40
N LYS A 59 33.07 -0.05 -9.76
CA LYS A 59 34.35 -0.21 -10.45
C LYS A 59 34.16 -1.27 -11.55
N LYS A 60 34.40 -0.89 -12.81
CA LYS A 60 34.45 -1.85 -13.93
C LYS A 60 35.59 -2.82 -13.62
N VAL A 61 35.28 -4.10 -13.48
CA VAL A 61 36.31 -5.15 -13.42
C VAL A 61 36.99 -5.14 -14.77
N ALA A 62 38.30 -4.85 -14.80
CA ALA A 62 39.08 -4.93 -16.02
C ALA A 62 38.99 -6.38 -16.54
N ALA A 63 38.71 -6.53 -17.84
CA ALA A 63 38.65 -7.83 -18.48
C ALA A 63 40.00 -8.54 -18.27
N VAL A 64 39.96 -9.72 -17.66
CA VAL A 64 41.13 -10.59 -17.58
C VAL A 64 41.38 -11.10 -19.00
N SER A 65 42.45 -10.64 -19.62
CA SER A 65 42.94 -11.20 -20.88
C SER A 65 43.49 -12.60 -20.61
N ALA A 66 43.09 -13.54 -21.46
CA ALA A 66 43.51 -14.95 -21.44
C ALA A 66 44.99 -15.12 -21.78
#